data_AF-A0A1W9WKR9-F1
#
_entry.id   AF-A0A1W9WKR9-F1
#
_cell.length_a   1.000
_cell.length_b   1.000
_cell.length_c   1.000
_cell.angle_alpha   90.00
_cell.angle_beta   90.00
_cell.angle_gamma   90.00
#
_symmetry.space_group_name_H-M   'P 1'
#
loop_
_entity.id
_entity.type
_entity.pdbx_description
1 polymer ?
#
loop_
_entity_poly.entity_id
_entity_poly.type
_entity_poly.pdbx_seq_one_letter_code
_entity_poly.pdbx_strand_id
1 'polypeptide(L)'
;MGKRIPHTIEHFRPKTKFPLLAYQWDNLFLCCGICQKKGDNFDEDLLKPDEENYDFDNYFDIKWDTGELIPNLDASEKDQRSAEITIQLYQLNEYGKPNDRLEELKKFNDSHSPEMDSFSYRFFLKAGSL
;
A
#
# COMPACT_ATOMS: atom_id res chain seq x y z
N MET A 1 -7.23 3.36 -22.17
CA MET A 1 -6.09 2.52 -21.74
C MET A 1 -5.25 3.34 -20.78
N GLY A 2 -5.28 3.00 -19.48
CA GLY A 2 -4.53 3.73 -18.46
C GLY A 2 -3.04 3.76 -18.78
N LYS A 3 -2.42 4.93 -18.64
CA LYS A 3 -0.98 5.16 -18.86
C LYS A 3 -0.23 4.15 -18.00
N ARG A 4 0.53 3.22 -18.61
CA ARG A 4 1.35 2.23 -17.88
C ARG A 4 2.24 2.98 -16.89
N ILE A 5 1.95 2.86 -15.60
CA ILE A 5 2.82 3.41 -14.57
C ILE A 5 4.11 2.58 -14.64
N PRO A 6 5.28 3.19 -14.87
CA PRO A 6 6.51 2.43 -14.98
C PRO A 6 6.73 1.64 -13.69
N HIS A 7 6.99 0.35 -13.86
CA HIS A 7 7.43 -0.52 -12.78
C HIS A 7 8.90 -0.23 -12.52
N THR A 8 9.23 0.07 -11.27
CA THR A 8 10.57 0.38 -10.79
C THR A 8 10.94 -0.59 -9.66
N ILE A 9 12.21 -0.59 -9.29
CA ILE A 9 12.69 -1.26 -8.09
C ILE A 9 12.90 -0.19 -7.01
N GLU A 10 12.08 -0.26 -5.98
CA GLU A 10 12.21 0.59 -4.80
C GLU A 10 13.23 0.00 -3.83
N HIS A 11 14.02 0.87 -3.21
CA HIS A 11 14.84 0.52 -2.06
C HIS A 11 14.08 0.95 -0.81
N PHE A 12 13.56 -0.01 -0.03
CA PHE A 12 12.75 0.31 1.15
C PHE A 12 13.51 1.26 2.09
N ARG A 13 14.72 0.85 2.48
CA ARG A 13 15.76 1.71 3.04
C ARG A 13 16.58 2.31 1.89
N PRO A 14 16.57 3.65 1.74
CA PRO A 14 17.15 4.30 0.55
C PRO A 14 18.66 4.14 0.51
N LYS A 15 19.19 3.78 -0.66
CA LYS A 15 20.62 3.51 -0.88
C LYS A 15 21.55 4.67 -0.53
N THR A 16 21.07 5.92 -0.55
CA THR A 16 21.87 7.09 -0.19
C THR A 16 22.14 7.16 1.31
N LYS A 17 21.21 6.67 2.13
CA LYS A 17 21.33 6.60 3.60
C LYS A 17 21.83 5.23 4.08
N PHE A 18 21.48 4.17 3.36
CA PHE A 18 21.79 2.77 3.70
C PHE A 18 22.49 2.05 2.53
N PRO A 19 23.70 2.47 2.13
CA PRO A 19 24.37 1.94 0.94
C PRO A 19 24.69 0.44 1.02
N LEU A 20 24.91 -0.09 2.23
CA LEU A 20 25.17 -1.52 2.45
C LEU A 20 23.93 -2.39 2.20
N LEU A 21 22.73 -1.81 2.27
CA LEU A 21 21.46 -2.51 2.02
C LEU A 21 21.03 -2.40 0.54
N ALA A 22 21.77 -1.66 -0.29
CA ALA A 22 21.32 -1.29 -1.63
C ALA A 22 21.10 -2.50 -2.57
N TYR A 23 21.77 -3.61 -2.31
CA TYR A 23 21.70 -4.83 -3.13
C TYR A 23 21.23 -6.04 -2.34
N GLN A 24 20.64 -5.83 -1.17
CA GLN A 24 20.03 -6.90 -0.40
C GLN A 24 18.60 -7.12 -0.86
N TRP A 25 18.23 -8.37 -1.14
CA TRP A 25 16.93 -8.72 -1.73
C TRP A 25 15.74 -8.31 -0.87
N ASP A 26 15.88 -8.41 0.45
CA ASP A 26 14.90 -7.99 1.45
C ASP A 26 14.71 -6.46 1.52
N ASN A 27 15.56 -5.69 0.83
CA ASN A 27 15.44 -4.24 0.72
C ASN A 27 14.90 -3.78 -0.64
N LEU A 28 14.65 -4.70 -1.59
CA LEU A 28 14.26 -4.39 -2.97
C LEU A 28 12.81 -4.81 -3.26
N PHE A 29 11.97 -3.83 -3.60
CA PHE A 29 10.54 -4.06 -3.84
C PHE A 29 10.11 -3.63 -5.25
N LEU A 30 9.19 -4.39 -5.85
CA LEU A 30 8.49 -3.93 -7.04
C LEU A 30 7.63 -2.72 -6.67
N CYS A 31 7.80 -1.63 -7.40
CA CYS A 31 7.18 -0.36 -7.09
C CYS A 31 6.64 0.32 -8.34
N CYS A 32 5.63 1.16 -8.17
CA CYS A 32 5.14 2.01 -9.25
C CYS A 32 5.85 3.38 -9.21
N GLY A 33 5.98 4.04 -10.36
CA GLY A 33 6.63 5.36 -10.45
C GLY A 33 6.06 6.47 -9.53
N ILE A 34 4.84 6.32 -9.02
CA ILE A 34 4.27 7.23 -8.01
C ILE A 34 4.88 6.95 -6.63
N CYS A 35 4.84 5.69 -6.18
CA CYS A 35 5.38 5.28 -4.89
C CYS A 35 6.91 5.45 -4.84
N GLN A 36 7.59 5.33 -6.00
CA GLN A 36 9.01 5.63 -6.17
C GLN A 36 9.38 7.08 -5.82
N LYS A 37 8.41 8.01 -5.84
CA LYS A 37 8.64 9.41 -5.45
C LYS A 37 8.96 9.58 -3.96
N LYS A 38 8.74 8.55 -3.12
CA LYS A 38 9.26 8.51 -1.75
C LYS A 38 10.75 8.89 -1.73
N GLY A 39 11.52 8.41 -2.71
CA GLY A 39 12.94 8.72 -2.87
C GLY A 39 13.71 8.37 -1.60
N ASP A 40 14.46 9.34 -1.09
CA ASP A 40 15.31 9.15 0.10
C ASP A 40 14.56 9.36 1.43
N ASN A 41 13.26 9.65 1.38
CA ASN A 41 12.46 9.74 2.60
C ASN A 41 12.30 8.34 3.20
N PHE A 42 12.53 8.25 4.51
CA PHE A 42 12.49 7.01 5.26
C PHE A 42 12.27 7.34 6.74
N ASP A 43 11.44 6.54 7.39
CA ASP A 43 11.18 6.56 8.82
C ASP A 43 11.29 5.12 9.32
N GLU A 44 11.80 4.91 10.53
CA GLU A 44 11.96 3.56 11.09
C GLU A 44 10.61 2.91 11.42
N ASP A 45 9.55 3.71 11.61
CA ASP A 45 8.19 3.25 11.82
C ASP A 45 7.44 2.96 10.50
N LEU A 46 8.09 3.10 9.33
CA LEU A 46 7.50 2.79 8.03
C LEU A 46 7.20 1.29 7.91
N LEU A 47 6.00 0.94 7.45
CA LEU A 47 5.60 -0.45 7.31
C LEU A 47 6.31 -1.13 6.13
N LYS A 48 6.94 -2.27 6.44
CA LYS A 48 7.60 -3.13 5.45
C LYS A 48 6.64 -4.29 5.09
N PRO A 49 6.25 -4.43 3.80
CA PRO A 49 5.10 -5.26 3.42
C PRO A 49 5.34 -6.77 3.42
N ASP A 50 6.59 -7.22 3.56
CA ASP A 50 7.01 -8.63 3.61
C ASP A 50 7.49 -9.05 5.01
N GLU A 51 7.25 -8.23 6.04
CA GLU A 51 7.42 -8.65 7.43
C GLU A 51 6.47 -9.80 7.78
N GLU A 52 6.97 -10.81 8.50
CA GLU A 52 6.23 -12.05 8.77
C GLU A 52 4.87 -11.82 9.46
N ASN A 53 4.81 -10.80 10.32
CA ASN A 53 3.61 -10.45 11.09
C ASN A 53 2.82 -9.28 10.47
N TYR A 54 3.12 -8.89 9.22
CA TYR A 54 2.35 -7.85 8.54
C TYR A 54 0.98 -8.39 8.13
N ASP A 55 -0.08 -7.75 8.65
CA ASP A 55 -1.45 -7.91 8.18
C ASP A 55 -2.01 -6.52 7.88
N PHE A 56 -2.70 -6.37 6.77
CA PHE A 56 -3.27 -5.09 6.35
C PHE A 56 -4.27 -4.55 7.38
N ASP A 57 -5.14 -5.42 7.90
CA ASP A 57 -6.23 -5.02 8.81
C ASP A 57 -5.69 -4.57 10.18
N ASN A 58 -4.44 -4.90 10.53
CA ASN A 58 -3.80 -4.41 11.75
C ASN A 58 -3.43 -2.91 11.69
N TYR A 59 -3.30 -2.36 10.48
CA TYR A 59 -2.78 -1.00 10.29
C TYR A 59 -3.74 -0.07 9.57
N PHE A 60 -4.57 -0.59 8.66
CA PHE A 60 -5.35 0.23 7.75
C PHE A 60 -6.83 -0.10 7.79
N ASP A 61 -7.63 0.96 7.75
CA ASP A 61 -9.05 0.93 7.45
C ASP A 61 -9.34 1.67 6.13
N ILE A 62 -10.51 1.43 5.56
CA ILE A 62 -10.98 2.16 4.37
C ILE A 62 -12.22 2.97 4.73
N LYS A 63 -12.15 4.24 4.36
CA LYS A 63 -13.30 5.12 4.35
C LYS A 63 -14.13 4.85 3.09
N TRP A 64 -15.16 4.01 3.18
CA TRP A 64 -15.91 3.48 2.02
C TRP A 64 -16.67 4.53 1.19
N ASP A 65 -16.98 5.70 1.75
CA ASP A 65 -17.58 6.81 1.00
C ASP A 65 -16.57 7.53 0.09
N THR A 66 -15.27 7.49 0.39
CA THR A 66 -14.21 8.17 -0.39
C THR A 66 -13.20 7.22 -1.03
N GLY A 67 -13.09 5.98 -0.56
CA GLY A 67 -12.04 5.03 -0.93
C GLY A 67 -10.67 5.33 -0.31
N GLU A 68 -10.59 6.29 0.61
CA GLU A 68 -9.33 6.66 1.26
C GLU A 68 -8.91 5.59 2.26
N LEU A 69 -7.61 5.32 2.32
CA LEU A 69 -7.00 4.58 3.42
C LEU A 69 -6.83 5.52 4.61
N ILE A 70 -7.22 5.04 5.77
CA ILE A 70 -6.98 5.68 7.05
C ILE A 70 -6.27 4.69 7.98
N PRO A 71 -5.57 5.15 9.02
CA PRO A 71 -5.10 4.26 10.07
C PRO A 71 -6.26 3.50 10.71
N ASN A 72 -6.06 2.24 11.07
CA ASN A 72 -7.02 1.49 11.85
C ASN A 72 -7.20 2.15 13.23
N LEU A 73 -8.40 2.64 13.52
CA LEU A 73 -8.69 3.41 14.74
C LEU A 73 -8.68 2.55 16.02
N ASP A 74 -8.86 1.24 15.88
CA ASP A 74 -8.81 0.28 16.98
C ASP A 74 -7.37 -0.26 17.23
N ALA A 75 -6.41 0.08 16.37
CA ALA A 75 -5.01 -0.31 16.51
C ALA A 75 -4.27 0.51 17.58
N SER A 76 -3.07 0.07 17.96
CA SER A 76 -2.24 0.81 18.92
C SER A 76 -1.79 2.16 18.35
N GLU A 77 -1.46 3.15 19.20
CA GLU A 77 -0.93 4.45 18.74
C GLU A 77 0.32 4.30 17.86
N LYS A 78 1.13 3.28 18.14
CA LYS A 78 2.31 2.94 17.33
C LYS A 78 1.91 2.49 15.92
N ASP A 79 0.96 1.56 15.83
CA ASP A 79 0.53 1.01 14.55
C ASP A 79 -0.23 2.06 13.72
N GLN A 80 -1.03 2.90 14.38
CA GLN A 80 -1.66 4.05 13.74
C GLN A 80 -0.62 5.00 13.14
N ARG A 81 0.43 5.34 13.90
CA ARG A 81 1.54 6.18 13.41
C ARG A 81 2.27 5.54 12.23
N SER A 82 2.55 4.25 12.30
CA SER A 82 3.16 3.50 11.19
C SER A 82 2.29 3.54 9.93
N ALA A 83 0.97 3.40 10.07
CA ALA A 83 0.02 3.53 8.97
C ALA A 83 0.02 4.95 8.38
N GLU A 84 -0.03 5.99 9.21
CA GLU A 84 0.01 7.40 8.78
C GLU A 84 1.26 7.71 7.96
N ILE A 85 2.44 7.34 8.48
CA ILE A 85 3.73 7.51 7.80
C ILE A 85 3.71 6.79 6.45
N THR A 86 3.19 5.56 6.41
CA THR A 86 3.14 4.75 5.19
C THR A 86 2.22 5.39 4.15
N ILE A 87 1.03 5.85 4.55
CA ILE A 87 0.08 6.56 3.67
C ILE A 87 0.72 7.81 3.09
N GLN A 88 1.40 8.61 3.92
CA GLN A 88 2.03 9.87 3.52
C GLN A 88 3.21 9.64 2.58
N LEU A 89 4.19 8.80 2.97
CA LEU A 89 5.42 8.60 2.19
C LEU A 89 5.15 7.95 0.83
N TYR A 90 4.23 6.98 0.77
CA TYR A 90 3.87 6.32 -0.48
C TYR A 90 2.71 6.98 -1.22
N GLN A 91 2.17 8.09 -0.69
CA GLN A 91 1.09 8.86 -1.30
C GLN A 91 -0.11 7.96 -1.63
N LEU A 92 -0.52 7.13 -0.67
CA LEU A 92 -1.50 6.06 -0.90
C LEU A 92 -2.92 6.59 -1.16
N ASN A 93 -3.23 7.83 -0.80
CA ASN A 93 -4.52 8.48 -1.11
C ASN A 93 -4.45 9.46 -2.29
N GLU A 94 -3.29 9.61 -2.91
CA GLU A 94 -3.09 10.57 -3.98
C GLU A 94 -3.25 9.93 -5.38
N TYR A 95 -3.27 10.77 -6.41
CA TYR A 95 -3.28 10.37 -7.82
C TYR A 95 -4.43 9.43 -8.21
N GLY A 96 -5.59 9.58 -7.58
CA GLY A 96 -6.81 8.83 -7.92
C GLY A 96 -6.89 7.43 -7.33
N LYS A 97 -5.92 7.00 -6.50
CA LYS A 97 -5.95 5.69 -5.82
C LYS A 97 -7.24 5.43 -5.04
N PRO A 98 -7.85 6.41 -4.33
CA PRO A 98 -9.14 6.18 -3.67
C PRO A 98 -10.24 5.76 -4.64
N ASN A 99 -10.35 6.42 -5.80
CA ASN A 99 -11.31 6.06 -6.84
C ASN A 99 -11.00 4.68 -7.43
N ASP A 100 -9.72 4.38 -7.68
CA ASP A 100 -9.31 3.07 -8.20
C ASP A 100 -9.76 1.93 -7.25
N ARG A 101 -9.69 2.14 -5.93
CA ARG A 101 -10.18 1.15 -4.94
C ARG A 101 -11.69 0.95 -5.04
N LEU A 102 -12.47 2.03 -5.13
CA LEU A 102 -13.93 1.94 -5.26
C LEU A 102 -14.34 1.27 -6.58
N GLU A 103 -13.66 1.59 -7.68
CA GLU A 103 -13.89 0.93 -8.96
C GLU A 103 -13.57 -0.56 -8.91
N GLU A 104 -12.47 -0.94 -8.25
CA GLU A 104 -12.08 -2.34 -8.11
C GLU A 104 -13.04 -3.12 -7.20
N LEU A 105 -13.52 -2.51 -6.11
CA LEU A 105 -14.58 -3.08 -5.27
C LEU A 105 -15.86 -3.34 -6.07
N LYS A 106 -16.26 -2.37 -6.91
CA LYS A 106 -17.42 -2.54 -7.78
C LYS A 106 -17.23 -3.72 -8.74
N LYS A 107 -16.08 -3.83 -9.39
CA LYS A 107 -15.76 -4.96 -10.28
C LYS A 107 -15.81 -6.30 -9.55
N PHE A 108 -15.30 -6.34 -8.32
CA PHE A 108 -15.32 -7.55 -7.49
C PHE A 108 -16.76 -7.96 -7.17
N ASN A 109 -17.60 -7.02 -6.72
CA ASN A 109 -19.01 -7.28 -6.41
C ASN A 109 -19.85 -7.69 -7.63
N ASP A 110 -19.54 -7.14 -8.81
CA ASP A 110 -20.22 -7.47 -10.06
C ASP A 110 -19.77 -8.84 -10.64
N SER A 111 -18.67 -9.41 -10.15
CA SER A 111 -18.09 -10.64 -10.70
C SER A 111 -18.79 -11.90 -10.18
N HIS A 112 -19.05 -12.85 -11.06
CA HIS A 112 -19.55 -14.17 -10.69
C HIS A 112 -18.36 -15.08 -10.36
N SER A 113 -18.20 -15.45 -9.09
CA SER A 113 -17.08 -16.26 -8.56
C SER A 113 -15.69 -15.61 -8.75
N PRO A 114 -15.43 -14.45 -8.11
CA PRO A 114 -14.13 -13.78 -8.21
C PRO A 114 -12.97 -14.66 -7.72
N GLU A 115 -11.92 -14.76 -8.53
CA GLU A 115 -10.61 -15.24 -8.06
C GLU A 115 -9.86 -14.05 -7.43
N MET A 116 -9.70 -14.07 -6.11
CA MET A 116 -9.17 -12.93 -5.33
C MET A 116 -7.80 -12.41 -5.81
N ASP A 117 -6.93 -13.31 -6.30
CA ASP A 117 -5.59 -12.95 -6.78
C ASP A 117 -5.59 -12.29 -8.17
N SER A 118 -6.72 -12.31 -8.87
CA SER A 118 -6.88 -11.62 -10.15
C SER A 118 -7.24 -10.14 -10.01
N PHE A 119 -7.67 -9.71 -8.82
CA PHE A 119 -8.02 -8.32 -8.55
C PHE A 119 -6.82 -7.58 -8.00
N SER A 120 -6.66 -6.34 -8.46
CA SER A 120 -5.73 -5.45 -7.79
C SER A 120 -6.16 -5.33 -6.35
N TYR A 121 -5.20 -4.90 -5.50
CA TYR A 121 -5.56 -4.21 -4.27
C TYR A 121 -6.05 -5.24 -3.20
N ARG A 122 -6.48 -6.47 -3.59
CA ARG A 122 -7.02 -7.66 -2.91
C ARG A 122 -7.20 -7.72 -1.39
N PHE A 123 -6.28 -7.16 -0.61
CA PHE A 123 -6.30 -7.16 0.85
C PHE A 123 -7.58 -6.51 1.41
N PHE A 124 -8.04 -5.43 0.78
CA PHE A 124 -9.32 -4.76 1.05
C PHE A 124 -10.61 -5.47 0.59
N LEU A 125 -10.58 -6.37 -0.40
CA LEU A 125 -11.82 -6.93 -0.99
C LEU A 125 -12.52 -7.91 -0.04
N LYS A 126 -11.77 -8.50 0.90
CA LYS A 126 -12.34 -9.33 1.97
C LYS A 126 -13.27 -8.53 2.90
N ALA A 127 -12.92 -7.28 3.20
CA ALA A 127 -13.65 -6.44 4.15
C ALA A 127 -14.94 -5.83 3.57
N GLY A 128 -15.01 -5.63 2.26
CA GLY A 128 -16.19 -5.11 1.56
C GLY A 128 -17.27 -6.16 1.24
N SER A 129 -17.03 -7.43 1.57
CA SER A 129 -17.93 -8.56 1.35
C SER A 129 -18.92 -8.70 2.51
N LEU A 130 -19.87 -7.76 2.63
CA LEU A 130 -21.04 -7.88 3.53
C LEU A 130 -22.33 -8.03 2.72
#